data_AF-A0A0U1DES4-F1
#
_entry.id   AF-A0A0U1DES4-F1
#
_cell.length_a   1.000
_cell.length_b   1.000
_cell.length_c   1.000
_cell.angle_alpha   90.00
_cell.angle_beta   90.00
_cell.angle_gamma   90.00
#
_symmetry.space_group_name_H-M   'P 1'
#
loop_
_entity.id
_entity.type
_entity.pdbx_description
1 polymer ?
#
loop_
_entity_poly.entity_id
_entity_poly.type
_entity_poly.pdbx_seq_one_letter_code
_entity_poly.pdbx_strand_id
1 'polypeptide(L)'
;MPSLHTQQVPPEVRDPNAGFTCGHFQLDGPHRLVSTAGTRRWLLAPEYMYPIERATQSGLVGPWRTPDIGELPMHGLNPGNIEPWGISNFQIFPNLEILIYGGWYLLYRYWPTSHNTHRFEAFTYFHPARTVRERIEHEVAAVVLKEFALQDAGMLGGTQAALEYDVIDDYPLNDQEILVRHLHKMSVDWVEEYQRECTPAGV
;
A
#
# COMPACT_ATOMS: atom_id res chain seq x y z
N MET A 1 -4.26 -13.86 -7.38
CA MET A 1 -3.69 -12.87 -6.44
C MET A 1 -3.53 -13.56 -5.10
N PRO A 2 -2.36 -13.49 -4.46
CA PRO A 2 -2.21 -13.93 -3.07
C PRO A 2 -3.29 -13.21 -2.26
N SER A 3 -4.04 -13.97 -1.46
CA SER A 3 -5.22 -13.44 -0.77
C SER A 3 -4.82 -12.64 0.46
N LEU A 4 -4.26 -11.44 0.25
CA LEU A 4 -3.98 -10.47 1.32
C LEU A 4 -5.28 -10.05 2.03
N HIS A 5 -6.42 -10.12 1.33
CA HIS A 5 -7.75 -9.81 1.85
C HIS A 5 -8.67 -11.00 1.66
N THR A 6 -8.41 -12.10 2.37
CA THR A 6 -9.23 -13.33 2.28
C THR A 6 -10.72 -13.04 2.46
N GLN A 7 -11.09 -12.14 3.36
CA GLN A 7 -12.49 -11.73 3.58
C GLN A 7 -13.14 -11.06 2.36
N GLN A 8 -12.35 -10.58 1.40
CA GLN A 8 -12.79 -9.83 0.23
C GLN A 8 -12.68 -10.62 -1.09
N VAL A 9 -12.12 -11.82 -1.03
CA VAL A 9 -11.98 -12.73 -2.17
C VAL A 9 -12.87 -13.96 -1.92
N PRO A 10 -13.83 -14.26 -2.80
CA PRO A 10 -14.68 -15.45 -2.68
C PRO A 10 -13.82 -16.72 -2.59
N PRO A 11 -14.16 -17.69 -1.72
CA PRO A 11 -13.38 -18.92 -1.55
C PRO A 11 -13.08 -19.66 -2.86
N GLU A 12 -14.00 -19.61 -3.82
CA GLU A 12 -13.96 -20.32 -5.10
C GLU A 12 -12.82 -19.84 -6.02
N VAL A 13 -12.31 -18.63 -5.80
CA VAL A 13 -11.22 -18.04 -6.60
C VAL A 13 -9.94 -17.82 -5.79
N ARG A 14 -9.89 -18.35 -4.56
CA ARG A 14 -8.65 -18.36 -3.76
C ARG A 14 -7.77 -19.50 -4.25
N ASP A 15 -6.59 -19.15 -4.74
CA ASP A 15 -5.54 -20.13 -4.99
C ASP A 15 -4.61 -20.18 -3.75
N PRO A 16 -4.66 -21.25 -2.95
CA PRO A 16 -3.81 -21.38 -1.75
C PRO A 16 -2.32 -21.49 -2.09
N ASN A 17 -1.96 -21.82 -3.32
CA ASN A 17 -0.59 -21.90 -3.80
C ASN A 17 -0.13 -20.62 -4.51
N ALA A 18 -1.02 -19.64 -4.69
CA ALA A 18 -0.64 -18.36 -5.26
C ALA A 18 0.26 -17.60 -4.29
N GLY A 19 1.57 -17.62 -4.58
CA GLY A 19 2.54 -16.75 -3.93
C GLY A 19 2.43 -15.30 -4.39
N PHE A 20 3.09 -14.42 -3.64
CA PHE A 20 3.40 -13.07 -4.08
C PHE A 20 4.88 -13.00 -4.47
N THR A 21 5.15 -12.50 -5.67
CA THR A 21 6.50 -12.08 -6.07
C THR A 21 6.43 -10.61 -6.43
N CYS A 22 7.19 -9.79 -5.73
CA CYS A 22 7.36 -8.38 -6.03
C CYS A 22 7.86 -8.20 -7.48
N GLY A 23 7.19 -7.35 -8.26
CA GLY A 23 7.57 -7.12 -9.65
C GLY A 23 8.88 -6.34 -9.76
N HIS A 24 9.00 -5.25 -8.99
CA HIS A 24 10.20 -4.44 -8.92
C HIS A 24 10.26 -3.71 -7.58
N PHE A 25 11.47 -3.59 -7.03
CA PHE A 25 11.75 -2.71 -5.90
C PHE A 25 12.97 -1.84 -6.20
N GLN A 26 12.99 -0.66 -5.62
CA GLN A 26 14.10 0.28 -5.71
C GLN A 26 14.33 0.92 -4.34
N LEU A 27 15.59 1.17 -4.01
CA LEU A 27 16.02 1.91 -2.83
C LEU A 27 16.71 3.20 -3.30
N ASP A 28 16.40 4.32 -2.66
CA ASP A 28 17.04 5.61 -2.91
C ASP A 28 17.20 6.37 -1.59
N GLY A 29 18.42 6.33 -1.04
CA GLY A 29 18.68 6.80 0.32
C GLY A 29 17.74 6.11 1.32
N PRO A 30 17.03 6.86 2.19
CA PRO A 30 16.08 6.28 3.13
C PRO A 30 14.73 5.91 2.49
N HIS A 31 14.49 6.35 1.26
CA HIS A 31 13.25 6.15 0.53
C HIS A 31 13.28 4.82 -0.24
N ARG A 32 12.09 4.30 -0.54
CA ARG A 32 11.95 3.04 -1.25
C ARG A 32 10.70 3.02 -2.12
N LEU A 33 10.73 2.17 -3.14
CA LEU A 33 9.64 1.99 -4.09
C LEU A 33 9.38 0.49 -4.30
N VAL A 34 8.10 0.14 -4.47
CA VAL A 34 7.68 -1.15 -5.01
C VAL A 34 6.66 -0.96 -6.13
N SER A 35 6.86 -1.66 -7.25
CA SER A 35 5.90 -1.74 -8.35
C SER A 35 5.37 -3.17 -8.44
N THR A 36 4.05 -3.31 -8.61
CA THR A 36 3.40 -4.62 -8.71
C THR A 36 2.50 -4.71 -9.93
N ALA A 37 2.30 -5.95 -10.39
CA ALA A 37 1.38 -6.21 -11.47
C ALA A 37 -0.08 -6.02 -11.03
N GLY A 38 -0.91 -5.48 -11.91
CA GLY A 38 -2.32 -5.21 -11.63
C GLY A 38 -3.23 -6.22 -12.30
N THR A 39 -4.01 -6.97 -11.52
CA THR A 39 -5.15 -7.69 -12.08
C THR A 39 -6.36 -6.77 -12.12
N ARG A 40 -6.94 -6.60 -13.31
CA ARG A 40 -8.17 -5.82 -13.49
C ARG A 40 -9.34 -6.59 -12.89
N ARG A 41 -9.84 -6.15 -11.73
CA ARG A 41 -10.92 -6.83 -10.99
C ARG A 41 -12.19 -7.01 -11.82
N TRP A 42 -12.47 -6.09 -12.74
CA TRP A 42 -13.61 -6.16 -13.66
C TRP A 42 -13.50 -7.18 -14.80
N LEU A 43 -12.35 -7.88 -14.91
CA LEU A 43 -12.22 -9.05 -15.80
C LEU A 43 -12.65 -10.36 -15.13
N LEU A 44 -12.92 -10.34 -13.81
CA LEU A 44 -13.47 -11.49 -13.11
C LEU A 44 -14.94 -11.73 -13.48
N ALA A 45 -15.40 -12.97 -13.30
CA ALA A 45 -16.80 -13.30 -13.49
C ALA A 45 -17.69 -12.49 -12.50
N PRO A 46 -18.91 -12.07 -12.90
CA PRO A 46 -19.74 -11.17 -12.10
C PRO A 46 -20.09 -11.66 -10.69
N GLU A 47 -20.15 -12.96 -10.48
CA GLU A 47 -20.35 -13.63 -9.19
C GLU A 47 -19.18 -13.43 -8.21
N TYR A 48 -18.00 -13.05 -8.70
CA TYR A 48 -16.82 -12.78 -7.89
C TYR A 48 -16.58 -11.29 -7.61
N MET A 49 -17.53 -10.43 -7.99
CA MET A 49 -17.48 -9.00 -7.76
C MET A 49 -18.60 -8.55 -6.83
N TYR A 50 -18.33 -7.52 -6.02
CA TYR A 50 -19.39 -6.96 -5.20
C TYR A 50 -20.46 -6.31 -6.09
N PRO A 51 -21.76 -6.42 -5.75
CA PRO A 51 -22.82 -5.77 -6.51
C PRO A 51 -22.60 -4.27 -6.70
N ILE A 52 -22.09 -3.59 -5.67
CA ILE A 52 -21.78 -2.15 -5.74
C ILE A 52 -20.68 -1.87 -6.78
N GLU A 53 -19.64 -2.70 -6.85
CA GLU A 53 -18.55 -2.49 -7.81
C GLU A 53 -19.05 -2.58 -9.25
N ARG A 54 -19.96 -3.52 -9.53
CA ARG A 54 -20.58 -3.66 -10.86
C ARG A 54 -21.52 -2.51 -11.19
N ALA A 55 -22.34 -2.10 -10.22
CA ALA A 55 -23.33 -1.04 -10.43
C ALA A 55 -22.69 0.33 -10.67
N THR A 56 -21.54 0.58 -10.03
CA THR A 56 -20.87 1.88 -10.06
C THR A 56 -19.61 1.88 -10.93
N GLN A 57 -19.11 0.73 -11.37
CA GLN A 57 -17.85 0.59 -12.13
C GLN A 57 -16.64 1.16 -11.37
N SER A 58 -16.59 0.89 -10.06
CA SER A 58 -15.52 1.34 -9.17
C SER A 58 -15.31 0.37 -8.00
N GLY A 59 -14.12 0.33 -7.41
CA GLY A 59 -13.83 -0.57 -6.29
C GLY A 59 -12.45 -0.29 -5.66
N LEU A 60 -11.84 -1.33 -5.08
CA LEU A 60 -10.56 -1.22 -4.36
C LEU A 60 -9.44 -0.55 -5.17
N VAL A 61 -9.33 -0.93 -6.45
CA VAL A 61 -8.31 -0.42 -7.37
C VAL A 61 -8.77 0.87 -8.09
N GLY A 62 -9.82 1.50 -7.56
CA GLY A 62 -10.40 2.74 -8.05
C GLY A 62 -11.48 2.54 -9.12
N PRO A 63 -11.90 3.64 -9.78
CA PRO A 63 -12.76 3.61 -10.95
C PRO A 63 -12.18 2.74 -12.07
N TRP A 64 -13.03 1.96 -12.76
CA TRP A 64 -12.57 1.05 -13.81
C TRP A 64 -12.10 1.78 -15.07
N ARG A 65 -12.58 3.01 -15.26
CA ARG A 65 -12.18 3.87 -16.37
C ARG A 65 -11.05 4.78 -15.92
N THR A 66 -9.91 4.65 -16.57
CA THR A 66 -8.83 5.62 -16.47
C THR A 66 -9.23 6.89 -17.24
N PRO A 67 -9.20 8.09 -16.62
CA PRO A 67 -9.42 9.34 -17.33
C PRO A 67 -8.34 9.55 -18.40
N ASP A 68 -8.69 10.24 -19.49
CA ASP A 68 -7.70 10.69 -20.47
C ASP A 68 -6.94 11.89 -19.89
N ILE A 69 -5.74 11.60 -19.38
CA ILE A 69 -4.82 12.57 -18.78
C ILE A 69 -3.51 12.68 -19.58
N GLY A 70 -3.52 12.21 -20.83
CA GLY A 70 -2.34 12.15 -21.69
C GLY A 70 -1.41 10.98 -21.34
N GLU A 71 -0.20 11.04 -21.88
CA GLU A 71 0.83 10.03 -21.65
C GLU A 71 1.35 10.11 -20.21
N LEU A 72 1.32 8.98 -19.52
CA LEU A 72 1.88 8.88 -18.18
C LEU A 72 3.42 8.84 -18.22
N PRO A 73 4.12 9.46 -17.27
CA PRO A 73 5.58 9.39 -17.19
C PRO A 73 6.04 8.01 -16.68
N MET A 74 5.90 6.98 -17.53
CA MET A 74 6.08 5.57 -17.16
C MET A 74 7.48 5.25 -16.66
N HIS A 75 8.51 5.96 -17.11
CA HIS A 75 9.87 5.80 -16.60
C HIS A 75 9.98 6.07 -15.09
N GLY A 76 9.21 7.03 -14.57
CA GLY A 76 9.18 7.33 -13.14
C GLY A 76 8.13 6.50 -12.40
N LEU A 77 6.98 6.23 -13.03
CA LEU A 77 5.87 5.52 -12.39
C LEU A 77 6.04 4.00 -12.38
N ASN A 78 6.73 3.41 -13.35
CA ASN A 78 6.93 1.98 -13.50
C ASN A 78 8.39 1.71 -13.90
N PRO A 79 9.37 2.02 -13.02
CA PRO A 79 10.80 1.89 -13.35
C PRO A 79 11.20 0.44 -13.66
N GLY A 80 10.45 -0.55 -13.14
CA GLY A 80 10.64 -1.96 -13.44
C GLY A 80 10.06 -2.44 -14.77
N ASN A 81 9.39 -1.57 -15.54
CA ASN A 81 8.70 -1.91 -16.77
C ASN A 81 7.78 -3.14 -16.61
N ILE A 82 7.07 -3.21 -15.48
CA ILE A 82 6.18 -4.32 -15.14
C ILE A 82 4.95 -4.29 -16.04
N GLU A 83 4.61 -5.44 -16.63
CA GLU A 83 3.42 -5.58 -17.47
C GLU A 83 2.62 -6.84 -17.10
N PRO A 84 1.30 -6.72 -16.77
CA PRO A 84 0.54 -5.48 -16.71
C PRO A 84 0.88 -4.64 -15.47
N TRP A 85 1.22 -3.36 -15.62
CA TRP A 85 1.43 -2.45 -14.49
C TRP A 85 0.11 -2.20 -13.75
N GLY A 86 0.11 -2.39 -12.42
CA GLY A 86 -1.06 -2.12 -11.59
C GLY A 86 -0.90 -0.86 -10.76
N ILE A 87 0.19 -0.81 -10.01
CA ILE A 87 0.42 0.21 -9.00
C ILE A 87 1.92 0.32 -8.74
N SER A 88 2.34 1.54 -8.42
CA SER A 88 3.62 1.78 -7.76
C SER A 88 3.41 2.51 -6.45
N ASN A 89 4.06 1.99 -5.42
CA ASN A 89 4.05 2.50 -4.08
C ASN A 89 5.40 3.16 -3.81
N PHE A 90 5.37 4.45 -3.54
CA PHE A 90 6.50 5.27 -3.12
C PHE A 90 6.45 5.47 -1.62
N GLN A 91 7.42 4.94 -0.89
CA GLN A 91 7.52 5.05 0.56
C GLN A 91 8.61 6.07 0.88
N ILE A 92 8.16 7.28 1.20
CA ILE A 92 8.99 8.43 1.51
C ILE A 92 9.19 8.45 3.03
N PHE A 93 10.35 7.94 3.44
CA PHE A 93 10.81 8.04 4.83
C PHE A 93 10.72 9.49 5.35
N PRO A 94 10.28 9.71 6.61
CA PRO A 94 10.05 8.68 7.63
C PRO A 94 8.66 8.02 7.59
N ASN A 95 7.64 8.69 7.06
CA ASN A 95 6.26 8.33 7.40
C ASN A 95 5.19 8.63 6.35
N LEU A 96 5.60 8.84 5.10
CA LEU A 96 4.72 9.16 3.99
C LEU A 96 4.77 8.03 2.96
N GLU A 97 3.62 7.67 2.42
CA GLU A 97 3.50 6.66 1.38
C GLU A 97 2.51 7.12 0.31
N ILE A 98 2.88 6.98 -0.96
CA ILE A 98 2.08 7.43 -2.12
C ILE A 98 1.91 6.24 -3.06
N LEU A 99 0.66 5.83 -3.26
CA LEU A 99 0.28 4.72 -4.12
C LEU A 99 -0.32 5.30 -5.40
N ILE A 100 0.39 5.17 -6.51
CA ILE A 100 0.00 5.73 -7.81
C ILE A 100 -0.56 4.63 -8.70
N TYR A 101 -1.76 4.86 -9.20
CA TYR A 101 -2.44 4.07 -10.24
C TYR A 101 -2.51 4.89 -11.54
N GLY A 102 -2.97 4.27 -12.64
CA GLY A 102 -3.00 4.92 -13.96
C GLY A 102 -3.87 6.18 -14.11
N GLY A 103 -4.67 6.55 -13.10
CA GLY A 103 -5.59 7.71 -13.22
C GLY A 103 -6.01 8.36 -11.91
N TRP A 104 -5.47 7.87 -10.80
CA TRP A 104 -5.74 8.35 -9.45
C TRP A 104 -4.58 7.90 -8.56
N TYR A 105 -4.46 8.50 -7.39
CA TYR A 105 -3.48 8.07 -6.40
C TYR A 105 -4.06 8.22 -5.01
N LEU A 106 -3.46 7.52 -4.07
CA LEU A 106 -3.74 7.70 -2.65
C LEU A 106 -2.46 8.00 -1.90
N LEU A 107 -2.63 8.62 -0.75
CA LEU A 107 -1.57 9.02 0.14
C LEU A 107 -1.87 8.52 1.54
N TYR A 108 -0.90 7.85 2.14
CA TYR A 108 -0.90 7.43 3.53
C TYR A 108 0.10 8.26 4.34
N ARG A 109 -0.31 8.69 5.54
CA ARG A 109 0.56 9.30 6.53
C ARG A 109 0.43 8.59 7.86
N TYR A 110 1.57 8.32 8.47
CA TYR A 110 1.67 7.67 9.77
C TYR A 110 2.29 8.65 10.76
N TRP A 111 1.50 9.21 11.67
CA TRP A 111 2.01 10.15 12.68
C TRP A 111 2.25 9.41 13.99
N PRO A 112 3.51 9.18 14.40
CA PRO A 112 3.79 8.51 15.68
C PRO A 112 3.20 9.31 16.83
N THR A 113 2.51 8.65 17.75
CA THR A 113 1.98 9.26 18.96
C THR A 113 2.59 8.66 20.24
N SER A 114 3.13 7.44 20.15
CA SER A 114 3.98 6.81 21.14
C SER A 114 4.84 5.72 20.48
N HIS A 115 5.56 4.91 21.26
CA HIS A 115 6.33 3.79 20.75
C HIS A 115 5.45 2.67 20.15
N ASN A 116 4.18 2.55 20.59
CA ASN A 116 3.25 1.50 20.17
C ASN A 116 1.92 2.03 19.60
N THR A 117 1.81 3.35 19.35
CA THR A 117 0.62 3.96 18.76
C THR A 117 0.98 5.01 17.71
N HIS A 118 0.13 5.16 16.71
CA HIS A 118 0.22 6.22 15.70
C HIS A 118 -1.18 6.65 15.23
N ARG A 119 -1.26 7.81 14.58
CA ARG A 119 -2.43 8.23 13.80
C ARG A 119 -2.20 7.94 12.32
N PHE A 120 -3.08 7.15 11.73
CA PHE A 120 -3.09 6.85 10.30
C PHE A 120 -4.06 7.78 9.57
N GLU A 121 -3.59 8.43 8.51
CA GLU A 121 -4.40 9.25 7.62
C GLU A 121 -4.31 8.74 6.19
N ALA A 122 -5.46 8.57 5.54
CA ALA A 122 -5.56 8.15 4.14
C ALA A 122 -6.32 9.19 3.32
N PHE A 123 -5.73 9.59 2.19
CA PHE A 123 -6.31 10.57 1.26
C PHE A 123 -6.36 9.97 -0.14
N THR A 124 -7.52 10.08 -0.79
CA THR A 124 -7.69 9.67 -2.19
C THR A 124 -7.77 10.88 -3.10
N TYR A 125 -6.99 10.89 -4.17
CA TYR A 125 -6.93 11.98 -5.13
C TYR A 125 -7.35 11.48 -6.51
N PHE A 126 -8.44 12.06 -7.01
CA PHE A 126 -8.99 11.77 -8.31
C PHE A 126 -8.96 13.02 -9.19
N HIS A 127 -9.08 12.80 -10.49
CA HIS A 127 -9.39 13.88 -11.43
C HIS A 127 -10.72 14.56 -11.04
N PRO A 128 -10.94 15.84 -11.40
CA PRO A 128 -12.23 16.49 -11.13
C PRO A 128 -13.37 15.75 -11.82
N ALA A 129 -14.37 15.31 -11.04
CA ALA A 129 -15.57 14.68 -11.57
C ALA A 129 -16.38 15.69 -12.39
N ARG A 130 -16.74 15.31 -13.62
CA ARG A 130 -17.53 16.08 -14.58
C ARG A 130 -18.98 15.62 -14.62
N THR A 131 -19.27 14.45 -14.06
CA THR A 131 -20.62 13.87 -14.00
C THR A 131 -20.94 13.33 -12.61
N VAL A 132 -22.23 13.14 -12.33
CA VAL A 132 -22.70 12.47 -11.10
C VAL A 132 -22.15 11.05 -11.01
N ARG A 133 -22.03 10.36 -12.16
CA ARG A 133 -21.48 9.00 -12.23
C ARG A 133 -20.02 8.97 -11.77
N GLU A 134 -19.17 9.83 -12.31
CA GLU A 134 -17.75 9.92 -11.91
C GLU A 134 -17.63 10.28 -10.42
N ARG A 135 -18.52 11.14 -9.91
CA ARG A 135 -18.53 11.42 -8.47
C ARG A 135 -18.84 10.18 -7.63
N ILE A 136 -19.85 9.39 -8.03
CA ILE A 136 -20.19 8.12 -7.36
C ILE A 136 -19.02 7.14 -7.44
N GLU A 137 -18.35 7.04 -8.59
CA GLU A 137 -17.17 6.20 -8.78
C GLU A 137 -16.06 6.56 -7.76
N HIS A 138 -15.77 7.84 -7.58
CA HIS A 138 -14.77 8.31 -6.60
C HIS A 138 -15.15 7.97 -5.16
N GLU A 139 -16.42 8.20 -4.77
CA GLU A 139 -16.89 7.90 -3.41
C GLU A 139 -16.87 6.40 -3.12
N VAL A 140 -17.25 5.55 -4.10
CA VAL A 140 -17.17 4.10 -3.95
C VAL A 140 -15.73 3.64 -3.81
N ALA A 141 -14.81 4.17 -4.61
CA ALA A 141 -13.38 3.86 -4.48
C ALA A 141 -12.87 4.19 -3.07
N ALA A 142 -13.21 5.37 -2.54
CA ALA A 142 -12.82 5.77 -1.20
C ALA A 142 -13.43 4.89 -0.09
N VAL A 143 -14.72 4.55 -0.19
CA VAL A 143 -15.39 3.68 0.79
C VAL A 143 -14.82 2.27 0.77
N VAL A 144 -14.63 1.69 -0.42
CA VAL A 144 -14.05 0.35 -0.54
C VAL A 144 -12.61 0.36 -0.03
N LEU A 145 -11.78 1.33 -0.42
CA LEU A 145 -10.41 1.47 0.08
C LEU A 145 -10.37 1.48 1.62
N LYS A 146 -11.25 2.24 2.27
CA LYS A 146 -11.33 2.32 3.74
C LYS A 146 -11.55 0.94 4.38
N GLU A 147 -12.39 0.08 3.81
CA GLU A 147 -12.61 -1.28 4.34
C GLU A 147 -11.36 -2.18 4.24
N PHE A 148 -10.52 -1.97 3.23
CA PHE A 148 -9.27 -2.69 3.07
C PHE A 148 -8.18 -2.14 4.00
N ALA A 149 -8.08 -0.82 4.11
CA ALA A 149 -7.17 -0.18 5.05
C ALA A 149 -7.48 -0.57 6.51
N LEU A 150 -8.75 -0.82 6.85
CA LEU A 150 -9.14 -1.34 8.18
C LEU A 150 -8.67 -2.78 8.42
N GLN A 151 -8.56 -3.62 7.39
CA GLN A 151 -7.99 -4.97 7.52
C GLN A 151 -6.49 -4.90 7.81
N ASP A 152 -5.77 -4.04 7.09
CA ASP A 152 -4.33 -3.83 7.31
C ASP A 152 -4.09 -3.28 8.72
N ALA A 153 -4.88 -2.28 9.15
CA ALA A 153 -4.81 -1.74 10.51
C ALA A 153 -5.10 -2.81 11.58
N GLY A 154 -6.05 -3.72 11.33
CA GLY A 154 -6.32 -4.85 12.21
C GLY A 154 -5.13 -5.79 12.35
N MET A 155 -4.43 -6.07 11.25
CA MET A 155 -3.20 -6.87 11.27
C MET A 155 -2.07 -6.17 12.04
N LEU A 156 -1.85 -4.88 11.80
CA LEU A 156 -0.85 -4.09 12.52
C LEU A 156 -1.13 -4.05 14.04
N GLY A 157 -2.39 -3.85 14.43
CA GLY A 157 -2.80 -3.87 15.84
C GLY A 157 -2.60 -5.24 16.49
N GLY A 158 -2.90 -6.32 15.77
CA GLY A 158 -2.64 -7.69 16.22
C GLY A 158 -1.15 -7.97 16.40
N THR A 159 -0.32 -7.55 15.45
CA THR A 159 1.15 -7.68 15.52
C THR A 159 1.70 -6.90 16.70
N GLN A 160 1.28 -5.64 16.90
CA GLN A 160 1.72 -4.86 18.06
C GLN A 160 1.32 -5.54 19.37
N ALA A 161 0.07 -5.98 19.51
CA ALA A 161 -0.38 -6.68 20.72
C ALA A 161 0.40 -7.97 20.98
N ALA A 162 0.84 -8.66 19.93
CA ALA A 162 1.69 -9.84 20.05
C ALA A 162 3.11 -9.48 20.53
N LEU A 163 3.69 -8.38 20.04
CA LEU A 163 5.00 -7.90 20.45
C LEU A 163 5.03 -7.49 21.93
N GLU A 164 3.94 -6.93 22.46
CA GLU A 164 3.84 -6.54 23.88
C GLU A 164 3.94 -7.72 24.87
N TYR A 165 3.82 -8.98 24.40
CA TYR A 165 4.05 -10.14 25.27
C TYR A 165 5.53 -10.38 25.58
N ASP A 166 6.46 -9.81 24.81
CA ASP A 166 7.91 -9.90 25.04
C ASP A 166 8.44 -11.35 25.13
N VAL A 167 7.87 -12.25 24.32
CA VAL A 167 8.27 -13.67 24.24
C VAL A 167 9.14 -13.95 23.00
N ILE A 168 9.16 -13.04 22.03
CA ILE A 168 9.87 -13.19 20.75
C ILE A 168 10.96 -12.12 20.67
N ASP A 169 12.22 -12.57 20.68
CA ASP A 169 13.39 -11.68 20.59
C ASP A 169 13.74 -11.32 19.13
N ASP A 170 13.48 -12.25 18.20
CA ASP A 170 13.90 -12.15 16.80
C ASP A 170 12.71 -12.33 15.84
N TYR A 171 12.62 -11.44 14.85
CA TYR A 171 11.60 -11.50 13.80
C TYR A 171 12.25 -11.76 12.43
N PRO A 172 12.31 -13.01 11.96
CA PRO A 172 12.96 -13.34 10.70
C PRO A 172 12.15 -12.80 9.51
N LEU A 173 12.81 -12.01 8.66
CA LEU A 173 12.24 -11.51 7.41
C LEU A 173 12.75 -12.34 6.23
N ASN A 174 11.92 -12.55 5.21
CA ASN A 174 12.28 -13.23 3.96
C ASN A 174 12.79 -12.24 2.89
N ASP A 175 13.25 -12.76 1.74
CA ASP A 175 13.84 -11.92 0.69
C ASP A 175 12.84 -11.02 -0.04
N GLN A 176 11.55 -11.37 -0.07
CA GLN A 176 10.48 -10.50 -0.56
C GLN A 176 10.22 -9.31 0.38
N GLU A 177 10.66 -9.39 1.64
CA GLU A 177 10.52 -8.35 2.66
C GLU A 177 11.71 -7.38 2.69
N ILE A 178 12.49 -7.28 1.61
CA ILE A 178 13.65 -6.40 1.52
C ILE A 178 13.34 -4.93 1.87
N LEU A 179 12.14 -4.46 1.51
CA LEU A 179 11.71 -3.09 1.83
C LEU A 179 11.41 -2.89 3.32
N VAL A 180 10.94 -3.94 4.00
CA VAL A 180 10.75 -3.95 5.46
C VAL A 180 12.11 -3.95 6.14
N ARG A 181 13.03 -4.83 5.70
CA ARG A 181 14.43 -4.85 6.18
C ARG A 181 15.08 -3.48 6.05
N HIS A 182 14.92 -2.83 4.89
CA HIS A 182 15.44 -1.49 4.63
C HIS A 182 14.85 -0.42 5.54
N LEU A 183 13.53 -0.42 5.76
CA LEU A 183 12.88 0.49 6.71
C LEU A 183 13.51 0.38 8.10
N HIS A 184 13.66 -0.84 8.63
CA HIS A 184 14.25 -1.05 9.94
C HIS A 184 15.71 -0.57 9.99
N LYS A 185 16.52 -0.89 8.97
CA LYS A 185 17.90 -0.43 8.88
C LYS A 185 18.01 1.10 8.94
N MET A 186 17.22 1.80 8.14
CA MET A 186 17.23 3.28 8.09
C MET A 186 16.76 3.90 9.40
N SER A 187 15.70 3.35 10.01
CA SER A 187 15.23 3.82 11.31
C SER A 187 16.30 3.67 12.40
N VAL A 188 16.97 2.50 12.47
CA VAL A 188 18.05 2.26 13.44
C VAL A 188 19.21 3.21 13.21
N ASP A 189 19.69 3.33 11.96
CA ASP A 189 20.83 4.20 11.63
C ASP A 189 20.60 5.65 12.05
N TRP A 190 19.41 6.19 11.78
CA TRP A 190 19.05 7.56 12.13
C TRP A 190 18.94 7.77 13.64
N VAL A 191 18.39 6.79 14.37
CA VAL A 191 18.31 6.84 15.84
C VAL A 191 19.70 6.79 16.46
N GLU A 192 20.56 5.88 16.00
CA GLU A 192 21.93 5.77 16.49
C GLU A 192 22.76 7.01 16.17
N GLU A 193 22.60 7.59 14.97
CA GLU A 193 23.25 8.84 14.60
C GLU A 193 22.83 9.97 15.53
N TYR A 194 21.53 10.15 15.74
CA TYR A 194 21.00 11.13 16.68
C TYR A 194 21.54 10.92 18.11
N GLN A 195 21.60 9.68 18.59
CA GLN A 195 22.15 9.37 19.91
C GLN A 195 23.65 9.71 20.02
N ARG A 196 24.44 9.44 18.97
CA ARG A 196 25.86 9.83 18.91
C ARG A 196 26.03 11.34 18.96
N GLU A 197 25.22 12.09 18.21
CA GLU A 197 25.26 13.57 18.21
C GLU A 197 24.84 14.17 19.56
N CYS A 198 23.89 13.53 20.25
CA CYS A 198 23.39 13.99 21.54
C CYS A 198 24.23 13.51 22.74
N THR A 199 25.18 12.59 22.53
CA THR A 199 26.11 12.16 23.59
C THR A 199 27.11 13.29 23.85
N PRO A 200 27.17 13.87 25.07
CA PRO A 200 28.15 14.91 25.37
C PRO A 200 29.57 14.38 25.10
N ALA A 201 30.40 15.16 24.42
CA ALA A 201 31.83 14.86 24.35
C ALA A 201 32.34 14.78 25.78
N GLY A 202 32.79 13.59 26.20
CA GLY A 202 33.22 13.34 27.58
C GLY A 202 34.22 14.40 28.04
N VAL A 203 33.94 15.00 29.20
CA VAL A 203 34.87 15.88 29.93
C VAL A 203 35.95 15.04 30.60
#